data_AF-C8BNA4-F1
#
_entry.id   AF-C8BNA4-F1
#
_cell.length_a   1.000
_cell.length_b   1.000
_cell.length_c   1.000
_cell.angle_alpha   90.00
_cell.angle_beta   90.00
_cell.angle_gamma   90.00
#
_symmetry.space_group_name_H-M   'P 1'
#
loop_
_entity.id
_entity.type
_entity.pdbx_description
1 polymer ?
#
loop_
_entity_poly.entity_id
_entity_poly.type
_entity_poly.pdbx_seq_one_letter_code
_entity_poly.pdbx_strand_id
1 'polypeptide(L)'
;SIINAGIIYDDTFVMEHKYKSLLQNLPCRHILTMVEAREMDLRKQMKRLKDADIVNYFAVGSRDTISRILDAATANDLFGRKYAWYAVSKDNEDIQCGCENASVVFLRPQPNADTRGRLNMLQRDFQLTATPEIDSAFYFDYTIRGIKAAAKMATEGKYDNFKYVRCEEFDEQDPPVRENFDLRSALKSVSVVDTWAPISWGGLFCN
;
A
#
# COMPACT_ATOMS: atom_id res chain seq x y z
N SER A 1 12.53 28.73 1.68
CA SER A 1 11.10 28.36 1.68
C SER A 1 10.99 27.00 2.32
N ILE A 2 10.23 26.86 3.42
CA ILE A 2 9.99 25.56 4.06
C ILE A 2 8.88 24.89 3.24
N ILE A 3 9.13 23.67 2.75
CA ILE A 3 8.11 22.89 2.04
C ILE A 3 7.13 22.37 3.10
N ASN A 4 5.84 22.58 2.88
CA ASN A 4 4.76 22.12 3.76
C ASN A 4 3.88 21.09 3.05
N ALA A 5 3.57 19.97 3.71
CA ALA A 5 2.73 18.90 3.17
C ALA A 5 1.61 18.45 4.12
N GLY A 6 0.41 18.23 3.59
CA GLY A 6 -0.71 17.62 4.31
C GLY A 6 -0.99 16.25 3.72
N ILE A 7 -0.91 15.20 4.51
CA ILE A 7 -1.18 13.83 4.11
C ILE A 7 -2.43 13.37 4.85
N ILE A 8 -3.47 13.03 4.08
CA ILE A 8 -4.77 12.59 4.59
C ILE A 8 -4.98 11.17 4.10
N TYR A 9 -5.28 10.24 5.01
CA TYR A 9 -5.34 8.82 4.67
C TYR A 9 -6.49 8.05 5.35
N ASP A 10 -6.87 6.91 4.78
CA ASP A 10 -7.76 5.93 5.41
C ASP A 10 -7.02 4.64 5.84
N ASP A 11 -7.78 3.69 6.37
CA ASP A 11 -7.29 2.40 6.86
C ASP A 11 -6.91 1.40 5.76
N THR A 12 -7.13 1.73 4.48
CA THR A 12 -6.67 0.89 3.38
C THR A 12 -5.14 0.86 3.27
N PHE A 13 -4.44 1.82 3.89
CA PHE A 13 -2.99 1.85 4.01
C PHE A 13 -2.54 1.71 5.47
N VAL A 14 -1.65 0.75 5.73
CA VAL A 14 -1.03 0.58 7.06
C VAL A 14 0.08 1.61 7.26
N MET A 15 -0.23 2.67 8.00
CA MET A 15 0.65 3.83 8.18
C MET A 15 1.42 3.84 9.52
N GLU A 16 1.17 2.91 10.45
CA GLU A 16 1.63 2.96 11.85
C GLU A 16 3.16 2.83 12.05
N HIS A 17 3.91 2.29 11.09
CA HIS A 17 5.35 2.00 11.28
C HIS A 17 6.31 2.60 10.22
N LYS A 18 5.81 3.20 9.12
CA LYS A 18 6.66 3.65 7.99
C LYS A 18 6.95 5.16 7.93
N TYR A 19 6.34 5.93 8.83
CA TYR A 19 6.37 7.39 8.82
C TYR A 19 7.77 8.03 8.96
N LYS A 20 8.60 7.52 9.89
CA LYS A 20 9.95 8.07 10.11
C LYS A 20 10.83 7.97 8.87
N SER A 21 10.56 6.99 7.99
CA SER A 21 11.28 6.74 6.75
C SER A 21 10.73 7.51 5.55
N LEU A 22 9.40 7.68 5.45
CA LEU A 22 8.71 8.26 4.29
C LEU A 22 9.18 9.68 3.94
N LEU A 23 9.49 10.47 4.97
CA LEU A 23 10.01 11.84 4.84
C LEU A 23 11.39 11.99 5.48
N GLN A 24 12.06 10.86 5.76
CA GLN A 24 13.43 10.88 6.29
C GLN A 24 14.32 11.58 5.27
N ASN A 25 15.05 12.59 5.71
CA ASN A 25 15.96 13.42 4.89
C ASN A 25 15.26 14.44 3.97
N LEU A 26 13.94 14.60 4.01
CA LEU A 26 13.26 15.72 3.36
C LEU A 26 13.05 16.85 4.38
N PRO A 27 13.64 18.06 4.18
CA PRO A 27 13.37 19.21 5.03
C PRO A 27 11.97 19.78 4.74
N CYS A 28 10.94 19.06 5.19
CA CYS A 28 9.53 19.35 4.96
C CYS A 28 8.75 19.26 6.28
N ARG A 29 8.04 20.34 6.63
CA ARG A 29 7.06 20.30 7.73
C ARG A 29 5.80 19.66 7.18
N HIS A 30 5.24 18.71 7.91
CA HIS A 30 4.07 17.99 7.40
C HIS A 30 3.07 17.66 8.50
N ILE A 31 1.82 17.51 8.08
CA ILE A 31 0.71 17.07 8.92
C ILE A 31 0.21 15.77 8.31
N LEU A 32 0.23 14.69 9.08
CA LEU A 32 -0.32 13.40 8.70
C LEU A 32 -1.55 13.15 9.57
N THR A 33 -2.71 12.89 8.95
CA THR A 33 -3.96 12.70 9.67
C THR A 33 -4.86 11.69 8.98
N MET A 34 -5.58 10.88 9.77
CA MET A 34 -6.65 10.06 9.23
C MET A 34 -7.79 10.93 8.70
N VAL A 35 -8.46 10.48 7.65
CA VAL A 35 -9.63 11.14 7.08
C VAL A 35 -10.78 11.13 8.08
N GLU A 36 -11.47 12.26 8.21
CA GLU A 36 -12.65 12.35 9.07
C GLU A 36 -13.84 11.60 8.45
N ALA A 37 -14.54 10.82 9.29
CA ALA A 37 -15.62 9.95 8.84
C ALA A 37 -16.86 10.72 8.36
N ARG A 38 -17.14 11.90 8.90
CA ARG A 38 -18.31 12.73 8.55
C ARG A 38 -17.91 13.89 7.65
N GLU A 39 -18.74 14.18 6.65
CA GLU A 39 -18.46 15.22 5.65
C GLU A 39 -18.19 16.61 6.27
N MET A 40 -19.01 17.03 7.25
CA MET A 40 -18.80 18.32 7.93
C MET A 40 -17.47 18.40 8.67
N ASP A 41 -17.03 17.29 9.25
CA ASP A 41 -15.77 17.24 10.01
C ASP A 41 -14.57 17.16 9.06
N LEU A 42 -14.71 16.47 7.92
CA LEU A 42 -13.72 16.50 6.84
C LEU A 42 -13.55 17.91 6.27
N ARG A 43 -14.65 18.65 6.04
CA ARG A 43 -14.56 20.05 5.61
C ARG A 43 -13.81 20.92 6.64
N LYS A 44 -14.05 20.72 7.94
CA LYS A 44 -13.29 21.42 9.00
C LYS A 44 -11.83 20.99 9.02
N GLN A 45 -11.54 19.72 8.81
CA GLN A 45 -10.17 19.20 8.72
C GLN A 45 -9.42 19.87 7.56
N MET A 46 -10.04 19.94 6.37
CA MET A 46 -9.46 20.64 5.21
C MET A 46 -9.20 22.11 5.50
N LYS A 47 -10.14 22.79 6.18
CA LYS A 47 -9.95 24.18 6.61
C LYS A 47 -8.76 24.34 7.56
N ARG A 48 -8.61 23.48 8.57
CA ARG A 48 -7.46 23.52 9.49
C ARG A 48 -6.13 23.35 8.76
N LEU A 49 -6.08 22.45 7.76
CA LEU A 49 -4.89 22.27 6.94
C LEU A 49 -4.59 23.52 6.09
N LYS A 50 -5.63 24.18 5.55
CA LYS A 50 -5.50 25.47 4.85
C LYS A 50 -4.94 26.55 5.77
N ASP A 51 -5.49 26.67 6.97
CA ASP A 51 -5.11 27.68 7.97
C ASP A 51 -3.67 27.45 8.50
N ALA A 52 -3.16 26.23 8.37
CA ALA A 52 -1.76 25.87 8.63
C ALA A 52 -0.79 26.18 7.47
N ASP A 53 -1.26 26.86 6.41
CA ASP A 53 -0.53 27.19 5.18
C ASP A 53 0.10 25.98 4.50
N ILE A 54 -0.66 24.87 4.46
CA ILE A 54 -0.33 23.71 3.63
C ILE A 54 -0.68 24.02 2.17
N VAL A 55 0.25 23.68 1.27
CA VAL A 55 0.06 23.89 -0.19
C VAL A 55 0.25 22.62 -1.01
N ASN A 56 0.88 21.58 -0.45
CA ASN A 56 1.01 20.26 -1.07
C ASN A 56 0.13 19.27 -0.31
N TYR A 57 -0.83 18.66 -0.98
CA TYR A 57 -1.77 17.72 -0.40
C TYR A 57 -1.61 16.33 -0.99
N PHE A 58 -1.60 15.32 -0.12
CA PHE A 58 -1.55 13.91 -0.47
C PHE A 58 -2.82 13.24 0.07
N ALA A 59 -3.70 12.80 -0.82
CA ALA A 59 -4.88 12.00 -0.50
C ALA A 59 -4.55 10.53 -0.76
N VAL A 60 -4.49 9.71 0.30
CA VAL A 60 -4.03 8.32 0.23
C VAL A 60 -5.12 7.40 0.75
N GLY A 61 -5.70 6.56 -0.10
CA GLY A 61 -6.75 5.66 0.37
C GLY A 61 -7.52 4.95 -0.72
N SER A 62 -8.71 4.47 -0.36
CA SER A 62 -9.69 4.00 -1.34
C SER A 62 -10.11 5.14 -2.28
N ARG A 63 -10.58 4.78 -3.48
CA ARG A 63 -11.15 5.71 -4.45
C ARG A 63 -12.21 6.61 -3.82
N ASP A 64 -13.13 6.01 -3.05
CA ASP A 64 -14.24 6.74 -2.42
C ASP A 64 -13.76 7.72 -1.35
N THR A 65 -12.76 7.35 -0.55
CA THR A 65 -12.09 8.27 0.38
C THR A 65 -11.46 9.44 -0.36
N ILE A 66 -10.74 9.19 -1.45
CA ILE A 66 -10.06 10.25 -2.20
C ILE A 66 -11.09 11.20 -2.81
N SER A 67 -12.16 10.68 -3.42
CA SER A 67 -13.28 11.49 -3.93
C SER A 67 -13.82 12.43 -2.85
N ARG A 68 -14.10 11.92 -1.64
CA ARG A 68 -14.58 12.73 -0.52
C ARG A 68 -13.59 13.81 -0.08
N ILE A 69 -12.29 13.49 -0.05
CA ILE A 69 -11.25 14.47 0.28
C ILE A 69 -11.22 15.59 -0.77
N LEU A 70 -11.29 15.24 -2.05
CA LEU A 70 -11.27 16.21 -3.13
C LEU A 70 -12.54 17.07 -3.17
N ASP A 71 -13.71 16.50 -2.90
CA ASP A 71 -14.95 17.28 -2.78
C ASP A 71 -14.90 18.25 -1.59
N ALA A 72 -14.37 17.82 -0.46
CA ALA A 72 -14.14 18.69 0.70
C ALA A 72 -13.08 19.78 0.41
N ALA A 73 -12.10 19.48 -0.45
CA ALA A 73 -11.13 20.44 -0.92
C ALA A 73 -11.76 21.50 -1.85
N THR A 74 -12.65 21.09 -2.75
CA THR A 74 -13.45 22.01 -3.58
C THR A 74 -14.22 22.98 -2.70
N ALA A 75 -14.90 22.45 -1.67
CA ALA A 75 -15.68 23.26 -0.73
C ALA A 75 -14.85 24.25 0.12
N ASN A 76 -13.52 24.13 0.12
CA ASN A 76 -12.60 24.98 0.86
C ASN A 76 -11.70 25.83 -0.04
N ASP A 77 -11.99 25.90 -1.35
CA ASP A 77 -11.19 26.63 -2.34
C ASP A 77 -9.71 26.20 -2.32
N LEU A 78 -9.47 24.89 -2.26
CA LEU A 78 -8.14 24.29 -2.22
C LEU A 78 -7.63 23.84 -3.60
N PHE A 79 -8.19 24.39 -4.67
CA PHE A 79 -7.73 24.16 -6.05
C PHE A 79 -7.22 25.45 -6.69
N GLY A 80 -6.51 25.32 -7.81
CA GLY A 80 -5.84 26.41 -8.51
C GLY A 80 -4.32 26.40 -8.34
N ARG A 81 -3.64 27.39 -8.94
CA ARG A 81 -2.18 27.38 -9.14
C ARG A 81 -1.33 27.37 -7.86
N LYS A 82 -1.90 27.73 -6.71
CA LYS A 82 -1.19 27.70 -5.41
C LYS A 82 -1.04 26.27 -4.87
N TYR A 83 -1.97 25.38 -5.19
CA TYR A 83 -2.07 24.07 -4.55
C TYR A 83 -1.64 22.94 -5.47
N ALA A 84 -0.86 22.00 -4.91
CA ALA A 84 -0.48 20.77 -5.58
C ALA A 84 -1.20 19.59 -4.92
N TRP A 85 -1.84 18.75 -5.72
CA TRP A 85 -2.60 17.60 -5.26
C TRP A 85 -2.02 16.31 -5.83
N TYR A 86 -1.80 15.36 -4.93
CA TYR A 86 -1.36 14.00 -5.23
C TYR A 86 -2.37 13.03 -4.62
N ALA A 87 -2.87 12.12 -5.43
CA ALA A 87 -3.75 11.05 -5.00
C ALA A 87 -3.01 9.71 -5.14
N VAL A 88 -3.13 8.83 -4.15
CA VAL A 88 -2.55 7.49 -4.18
C VAL A 88 -3.60 6.49 -3.76
N SER A 89 -3.91 5.54 -4.64
CA SER A 89 -4.85 4.45 -4.33
C SER A 89 -4.29 3.10 -4.75
N LYS A 90 -4.78 2.05 -4.09
CA LYS A 90 -4.60 0.66 -4.51
C LYS A 90 -5.71 0.19 -5.45
N ASP A 91 -6.77 0.98 -5.62
CA ASP A 91 -7.84 0.70 -6.57
C ASP A 91 -7.38 0.94 -8.01
N ASN A 92 -7.95 0.22 -8.97
CA ASN A 92 -7.58 0.29 -10.40
C ASN A 92 -8.49 1.24 -11.21
N GLU A 93 -9.46 1.87 -10.57
CA GLU A 93 -10.48 2.72 -11.19
C GLU A 93 -10.09 4.20 -11.15
N ASP A 94 -10.70 5.00 -12.02
CA ASP A 94 -10.54 6.45 -12.01
C ASP A 94 -11.30 7.10 -10.84
N ILE A 95 -10.71 8.13 -10.24
CA ILE A 95 -11.39 8.93 -9.23
C ILE A 95 -12.46 9.78 -9.89
N GLN A 96 -13.66 9.74 -9.33
CA GLN A 96 -14.76 10.63 -9.70
C GLN A 96 -14.83 11.76 -8.66
N CYS A 97 -14.69 13.02 -9.07
CA CYS A 97 -14.96 14.16 -8.19
C CYS A 97 -15.58 15.32 -8.94
N GLY A 98 -16.36 16.15 -8.24
CA GLY A 98 -16.98 17.36 -8.78
C GLY A 98 -16.02 18.55 -8.87
N CYS A 99 -14.72 18.30 -9.04
CA CYS A 99 -13.69 19.31 -8.90
C CYS A 99 -13.51 20.14 -10.18
N GLU A 100 -13.93 21.40 -10.16
CA GLU A 100 -13.64 22.34 -11.25
C GLU A 100 -12.23 22.94 -11.08
N ASN A 101 -11.49 23.11 -12.18
CA ASN A 101 -10.13 23.69 -12.20
C ASN A 101 -9.10 23.00 -11.28
N ALA A 102 -9.30 21.71 -10.99
CA ALA A 102 -8.36 20.90 -10.25
C ALA A 102 -7.28 20.28 -11.15
N SER A 103 -6.04 20.27 -10.68
CA SER A 103 -4.96 19.47 -11.25
C SER A 103 -4.47 18.51 -10.18
N VAL A 104 -4.77 17.22 -10.35
CA VAL A 104 -4.44 16.15 -9.40
C VAL A 104 -3.56 15.14 -10.10
N VAL A 105 -2.39 14.86 -9.54
CA VAL A 105 -1.54 13.73 -9.97
C VAL A 105 -2.04 12.47 -9.28
N PHE A 106 -2.60 11.53 -10.04
CA PHE A 106 -3.16 10.30 -9.47
C PHE A 106 -2.26 9.09 -9.75
N LEU A 107 -1.78 8.46 -8.68
CA LEU A 107 -1.02 7.22 -8.71
C LEU A 107 -1.93 6.05 -8.33
N ARG A 108 -2.07 5.11 -9.26
CA ARG A 108 -2.83 3.89 -9.06
C ARG A 108 -2.29 2.73 -9.90
N PRO A 109 -2.58 1.47 -9.53
CA PRO A 109 -2.36 0.33 -10.39
C PRO A 109 -3.14 0.47 -11.71
N GLN A 110 -2.48 0.16 -12.82
CA GLN A 110 -3.11 0.10 -14.14
C GLN A 110 -2.81 -1.25 -14.78
N PRO A 111 -3.80 -2.14 -14.94
CA PRO A 111 -3.55 -3.48 -15.43
C PRO A 111 -3.31 -3.46 -16.94
N ASN A 112 -2.25 -4.12 -17.40
CA ASN A 112 -1.99 -4.32 -18.83
C ASN A 112 -2.81 -5.50 -19.38
N ALA A 113 -2.60 -5.91 -20.64
CA ALA A 113 -3.34 -7.02 -21.25
C ALA A 113 -3.14 -8.35 -20.50
N ASP A 114 -1.90 -8.65 -20.11
CA ASP A 114 -1.54 -9.90 -19.43
C ASP A 114 -2.10 -9.93 -18.00
N THR A 115 -1.93 -8.83 -17.25
CA THR A 115 -2.49 -8.68 -15.90
C THR A 115 -4.01 -8.82 -15.93
N ARG A 116 -4.71 -8.19 -16.89
CA ARG A 116 -6.17 -8.36 -17.04
C ARG A 116 -6.56 -9.80 -17.32
N GLY A 117 -5.87 -10.47 -18.25
CA GLY A 117 -6.14 -11.88 -18.57
C GLY A 117 -5.98 -12.78 -17.34
N ARG A 118 -4.94 -12.54 -16.54
CA ARG A 118 -4.68 -13.28 -15.31
C ARG A 118 -5.68 -12.97 -14.21
N LEU A 119 -6.02 -11.70 -13.97
CA LEU A 119 -7.05 -11.32 -13.00
C LEU A 119 -8.40 -11.95 -13.34
N ASN A 120 -8.82 -11.93 -14.62
CA ASN A 120 -10.05 -12.58 -15.07
C ASN A 120 -10.04 -14.09 -14.82
N MET A 121 -8.90 -14.76 -15.02
CA MET A 121 -8.74 -16.18 -14.66
C MET A 121 -8.89 -16.37 -13.16
N LEU A 122 -8.19 -15.58 -12.33
CA LEU A 122 -8.24 -15.70 -10.87
C LEU A 122 -9.65 -15.47 -10.32
N GLN A 123 -10.37 -14.48 -10.85
CA GLN A 123 -11.76 -14.21 -10.50
C GLN A 123 -12.68 -15.37 -10.86
N ARG A 124 -12.55 -15.93 -12.06
CA ARG A 124 -13.41 -17.03 -12.53
C ARG A 124 -13.12 -18.35 -11.81
N ASP A 125 -11.84 -18.71 -11.71
CA ASP A 125 -11.43 -20.06 -11.31
C ASP A 125 -11.26 -20.18 -9.79
N PHE A 126 -10.92 -19.07 -9.10
CA PHE A 126 -10.63 -19.03 -7.66
C PHE A 126 -11.53 -18.07 -6.87
N GLN A 127 -12.54 -17.45 -7.50
CA GLN A 127 -13.44 -16.47 -6.89
C GLN A 127 -12.70 -15.31 -6.18
N LEU A 128 -11.57 -14.87 -6.74
CA LEU A 128 -10.77 -13.78 -6.18
C LEU A 128 -11.40 -12.41 -6.45
N THR A 129 -12.47 -12.08 -5.71
CA THR A 129 -13.27 -10.85 -5.89
C THR A 129 -13.04 -9.79 -4.81
N ALA A 130 -12.11 -10.03 -3.89
CA ALA A 130 -11.78 -9.09 -2.82
C ALA A 130 -11.07 -7.83 -3.38
N THR A 131 -11.48 -6.68 -2.86
CA THR A 131 -10.92 -5.36 -3.19
C THR A 131 -9.99 -4.86 -2.08
N PRO A 132 -8.93 -4.09 -2.41
CA PRO A 132 -8.46 -3.80 -3.77
C PRO A 132 -7.82 -5.04 -4.43
N GLU A 133 -8.02 -5.20 -5.75
CA GLU A 133 -7.54 -6.38 -6.51
C GLU A 133 -6.03 -6.62 -6.40
N ILE A 134 -5.25 -5.56 -6.20
CA ILE A 134 -3.80 -5.66 -6.03
C ILE A 134 -3.40 -6.40 -4.76
N ASP A 135 -4.14 -6.23 -3.66
CA ASP A 135 -3.84 -6.91 -2.41
C ASP A 135 -4.22 -8.39 -2.51
N SER A 136 -5.42 -8.67 -3.02
CA SER A 136 -5.92 -10.04 -3.13
C SER A 136 -5.05 -10.87 -4.08
N ALA A 137 -4.64 -10.30 -5.23
CA ALA A 137 -3.71 -10.94 -6.14
C ALA A 137 -2.31 -11.13 -5.51
N PHE A 138 -1.80 -10.13 -4.78
CA PHE A 138 -0.52 -10.25 -4.08
C PHE A 138 -0.52 -11.43 -3.09
N TYR A 139 -1.54 -11.54 -2.24
CA TYR A 139 -1.64 -12.64 -1.27
C TYR A 139 -1.81 -13.99 -1.97
N PHE A 140 -2.56 -14.05 -3.08
CA PHE A 140 -2.69 -15.26 -3.87
C PHE A 140 -1.33 -15.72 -4.42
N ASP A 141 -0.63 -14.85 -5.15
CA ASP A 141 0.67 -15.17 -5.75
C ASP A 141 1.71 -15.54 -4.69
N TYR A 142 1.73 -14.81 -3.57
CA TYR A 142 2.63 -15.09 -2.44
C TYR A 142 2.33 -16.44 -1.78
N THR A 143 1.05 -16.81 -1.66
CA THR A 143 0.65 -18.11 -1.11
C THR A 143 1.13 -19.25 -2.01
N ILE A 144 0.92 -19.15 -3.32
CA ILE A 144 1.42 -20.15 -4.29
C ILE A 144 2.95 -20.25 -4.22
N ARG A 145 3.64 -19.10 -4.09
CA ARG A 145 5.09 -19.06 -3.89
C ARG A 145 5.52 -19.79 -2.62
N GLY A 146 4.82 -19.58 -1.51
CA GLY A 146 5.04 -20.26 -0.23
C GLY A 146 4.88 -21.78 -0.34
N ILE A 147 3.79 -22.24 -0.96
CA ILE A 147 3.54 -23.68 -1.17
C ILE A 147 4.65 -24.32 -1.98
N LYS A 148 5.05 -23.69 -3.09
CA LYS A 148 6.16 -24.19 -3.93
C LYS A 148 7.49 -24.21 -3.20
N ALA A 149 7.77 -23.17 -2.41
CA ALA A 149 9.00 -23.09 -1.62
C ALA A 149 9.05 -24.20 -0.57
N ALA A 150 7.95 -24.41 0.17
CA ALA A 150 7.84 -25.48 1.16
C ALA A 150 7.97 -26.87 0.51
N ALA A 151 7.28 -27.11 -0.61
CA ALA A 151 7.39 -28.36 -1.35
C ALA A 151 8.84 -28.64 -1.81
N LYS A 152 9.53 -27.63 -2.33
CA LYS A 152 10.95 -27.75 -2.70
C LYS A 152 11.82 -28.09 -1.50
N MET A 153 11.68 -27.36 -0.39
CA MET A 153 12.43 -27.66 0.84
C MET A 153 12.17 -29.08 1.33
N ALA A 154 10.93 -29.57 1.24
CA ALA A 154 10.58 -30.93 1.63
C ALA A 154 11.27 -31.98 0.76
N THR A 155 11.31 -31.78 -0.56
CA THR A 155 12.05 -32.67 -1.47
C THR A 155 13.56 -32.66 -1.25
N GLU A 156 14.11 -31.55 -0.74
CA GLU A 156 15.53 -31.41 -0.39
C GLU A 156 15.85 -31.94 1.03
N GLY A 157 14.86 -32.44 1.77
CA GLY A 157 15.03 -32.87 3.16
C GLY A 157 15.33 -31.73 4.13
N LYS A 158 15.00 -30.48 3.78
CA LYS A 158 15.22 -29.26 4.58
C LYS A 158 13.95 -28.70 5.22
N TYR A 159 12.84 -29.39 5.01
CA TYR A 159 11.54 -29.07 5.62
C TYR A 159 11.24 -30.10 6.72
N ASP A 160 12.19 -30.26 7.63
CA ASP A 160 12.13 -31.14 8.78
C ASP A 160 12.34 -30.34 10.08
N ASN A 161 12.02 -30.96 11.21
CA ASN A 161 12.31 -30.41 12.54
C ASN A 161 11.59 -29.09 12.92
N PHE A 162 10.28 -29.01 12.68
CA PHE A 162 9.42 -27.95 13.24
C PHE A 162 9.17 -28.18 14.73
N LYS A 163 10.14 -27.88 15.58
CA LYS A 163 9.81 -27.62 16.99
C LYS A 163 8.89 -26.42 17.01
N TYR A 164 7.61 -26.68 17.27
CA TYR A 164 6.62 -25.64 17.48
C TYR A 164 6.94 -24.96 18.80
N VAL A 165 7.17 -23.65 18.75
CA VAL A 165 7.37 -22.83 19.95
C VAL A 165 6.05 -22.12 20.20
N ARG A 166 5.48 -22.33 21.38
CA ARG A 166 4.25 -21.61 21.79
C ARG A 166 4.60 -20.17 22.16
N CYS A 167 3.64 -19.25 22.07
CA CYS A 167 3.87 -17.85 22.43
C CYS A 167 4.37 -17.68 23.88
N GLU A 168 3.95 -18.57 24.78
CA GLU A 168 4.37 -18.59 26.19
C GLU A 168 5.83 -19.04 26.39
N GLU A 169 6.38 -19.78 25.42
CA GLU A 169 7.73 -20.36 25.45
C GLU A 169 8.72 -19.55 24.61
N PHE A 170 8.24 -18.51 23.93
CA PHE A 170 9.07 -17.64 23.10
C PHE A 170 9.83 -16.66 23.99
N ASP A 171 11.16 -16.76 23.94
CA ASP A 171 12.07 -15.82 24.57
C ASP A 171 12.71 -14.92 23.49
N GLU A 172 12.55 -13.60 23.62
CA GLU A 172 13.20 -12.63 22.73
C GLU A 172 14.73 -12.60 22.88
N GLN A 173 15.24 -12.97 24.05
CA GLN A 173 16.68 -12.99 24.35
C GLN A 173 17.36 -14.28 23.84
N ASP A 174 16.60 -15.36 23.71
CA ASP A 174 17.04 -16.63 23.11
C ASP A 174 16.01 -17.14 22.07
N PRO A 175 15.92 -16.47 20.91
CA PRO A 175 14.94 -16.84 19.91
C PRO A 175 15.26 -18.22 19.33
N PRO A 176 14.24 -19.06 19.05
CA PRO A 176 14.45 -20.40 18.54
C PRO A 176 15.17 -20.38 17.18
N VAL A 177 16.35 -20.95 17.13
CA VAL A 177 17.13 -21.13 15.90
C VAL A 177 16.69 -22.41 15.19
N ARG A 178 16.23 -22.29 13.95
CA ARG A 178 15.92 -23.44 13.09
C ARG A 178 17.10 -23.73 12.18
N GLU A 179 17.94 -24.66 12.60
CA GLU A 179 19.08 -25.11 11.80
C GLU A 179 18.61 -25.69 10.46
N ASN A 180 19.33 -25.36 9.38
CA ASN A 180 19.05 -25.81 8.00
C ASN A 180 17.66 -25.44 7.42
N PHE A 181 16.87 -24.60 8.11
CA PHE A 181 15.59 -24.10 7.63
C PHE A 181 15.70 -22.67 7.10
N ASP A 182 16.00 -22.52 5.80
CA ASP A 182 16.04 -21.21 5.12
C ASP A 182 14.88 -21.03 4.13
N LEU A 183 13.73 -20.63 4.69
CA LEU A 183 12.53 -20.34 3.90
C LEU A 183 12.74 -19.16 2.93
N ARG A 184 13.56 -18.16 3.29
CA ARG A 184 13.76 -16.97 2.44
C ARG A 184 14.48 -17.35 1.15
N SER A 185 15.52 -18.17 1.24
CA SER A 185 16.23 -18.66 0.05
C SER A 185 15.33 -19.56 -0.80
N ALA A 186 14.51 -20.40 -0.17
CA ALA A 186 13.54 -21.21 -0.90
C ALA A 186 12.51 -20.36 -1.68
N LEU A 187 11.92 -19.34 -1.03
CA LEU A 187 10.98 -18.38 -1.64
C LEU A 187 11.58 -17.62 -2.83
N LYS A 188 12.86 -17.24 -2.75
CA LYS A 188 13.61 -16.59 -3.84
C LYS A 188 13.84 -17.53 -5.03
N SER A 189 14.02 -18.82 -4.75
CA SER A 189 14.45 -19.80 -5.76
C SER A 189 13.31 -20.37 -6.62
N VAL A 190 12.05 -20.20 -6.21
CA VAL A 190 10.89 -20.74 -6.93
C VAL A 190 10.33 -19.74 -7.94
N SER A 191 9.93 -20.26 -9.10
CA SER A 191 9.27 -19.47 -10.13
C SER A 191 7.75 -19.53 -9.99
N VAL A 192 7.14 -18.34 -9.96
CA VAL A 192 5.70 -18.12 -9.95
C VAL A 192 5.40 -17.04 -10.97
N VAL A 193 4.28 -17.18 -11.66
CA VAL A 193 3.75 -16.12 -12.53
C VAL A 193 3.12 -15.08 -11.60
N ASP A 194 3.77 -13.94 -11.44
CA ASP A 194 3.24 -12.84 -10.63
C ASP A 194 2.18 -12.07 -11.44
N THR A 195 1.09 -11.65 -10.78
CA THR A 195 -0.09 -11.07 -11.44
C THR A 195 0.11 -9.62 -11.86
N TRP A 196 0.68 -8.82 -10.96
CA TRP A 196 0.88 -7.39 -11.17
C TRP A 196 2.30 -7.06 -11.63
N ALA A 197 3.30 -7.44 -10.83
CA ALA A 197 4.70 -7.19 -11.11
C ALA A 197 5.57 -8.24 -10.41
N PRO A 198 6.80 -8.49 -10.91
CA PRO A 198 7.71 -9.44 -10.27
C PRO A 198 8.00 -9.10 -8.80
N ILE A 199 7.96 -10.11 -7.94
CA ILE A 199 8.37 -9.96 -6.54
C ILE A 199 9.90 -9.92 -6.47
N SER A 200 10.43 -8.80 -5.97
CA SER A 200 11.85 -8.63 -5.70
C SER A 200 12.13 -8.66 -4.20
N TRP A 201 13.28 -9.21 -3.82
CA TRP A 201 13.62 -9.47 -2.43
C TRP A 201 14.84 -8.67 -2.00
N GLY A 202 14.66 -7.38 -1.69
CA GLY A 202 15.65 -6.53 -1.01
C GLY A 202 17.11 -6.71 -1.48
N GLY A 203 17.46 -6.00 -2.55
CA GLY A 203 18.81 -5.71 -3.04
C GLY A 203 18.75 -4.36 -3.77
N LEU A 204 19.80 -3.54 -3.65
CA LEU A 204 19.90 -2.14 -4.09
C LEU A 204 19.02 -1.78 -5.30
N PHE A 205 17.86 -1.15 -5.03
CA PHE A 205 17.13 -0.37 -6.02
C PHE A 205 17.75 1.02 -6.09
N CYS A 206 18.96 1.08 -6.65
CA CYS A 206 19.64 2.28 -7.18
C CYS A 206 20.98 1.80 -7.78
N ASN A 207 21.00 1.63 -9.09
CA ASN A 207 22.20 1.84 -9.91
C ASN A 207 21.85 2.95 -10.91
#